data_AF-A0A837GBB6-F1
#
_entry.id   AF-A0A837GBB6-F1
#
_cell.length_a   1.000
_cell.length_b   1.000
_cell.length_c   1.000
_cell.angle_alpha   90.00
_cell.angle_beta   90.00
_cell.angle_gamma   90.00
#
_symmetry.space_group_name_H-M   'P 1'
#
loop_
_entity.id
_entity.type
_entity.pdbx_description
1 polymer ?
#
loop_
_entity_poly.entity_id
_entity_poly.type
_entity_poly.pdbx_seq_one_letter_code
_entity_poly.pdbx_strand_id
1 'polypeptide(L)' 'MKTAFPASTGLILDGVALSTNGENRAQAGAYLMGLVVADNQGELDSEKVEAIKAIIEMADEVESPQFRL' A
#
# COMPACT_ATOMS: atom_id res chain seq x y z
N MET A 1 10.34 -17.70 -10.48
CA MET A 1 9.14 -17.01 -9.96
C MET A 1 9.58 -15.60 -9.61
N LYS A 2 9.41 -14.65 -10.52
CA LYS A 2 9.73 -13.25 -10.24
C LYS A 2 8.42 -12.59 -9.82
N THR A 3 8.47 -11.82 -8.73
CA THR A 3 7.60 -10.68 -8.42
C THR A 3 6.22 -10.88 -7.78
N ALA A 4 6.07 -11.75 -6.77
CA ALA A 4 4.91 -11.61 -5.87
C ALA A 4 4.94 -10.26 -5.12
N PHE A 5 6.14 -9.83 -4.70
CA PHE A 5 6.33 -8.56 -4.00
C PHE A 5 5.83 -7.31 -4.78
N PRO A 6 6.34 -6.99 -5.99
CA PRO A 6 5.86 -5.83 -6.75
C PRO A 6 4.36 -5.88 -7.09
N ALA A 7 3.81 -7.06 -7.38
CA ALA A 7 2.39 -7.21 -7.69
C ALA A 7 1.51 -6.95 -6.45
N SER A 8 1.89 -7.51 -5.30
CA SER A 8 1.19 -7.26 -4.04
C SER A 8 1.28 -5.79 -3.61
N THR A 9 2.44 -5.17 -3.78
CA THR A 9 2.64 -3.75 -3.48
C THR A 9 1.72 -2.87 -4.32
N GLY A 10 1.66 -3.11 -5.64
CA GLY A 10 0.78 -2.37 -6.54
C GLY A 10 -0.70 -2.48 -6.15
N LEU A 11 -1.17 -3.70 -5.88
CA LEU A 11 -2.56 -3.93 -5.47
C LEU A 11 -2.93 -3.23 -4.17
N ILE A 12 -2.02 -3.19 -3.18
CA ILE A 12 -2.26 -2.49 -1.91
C ILE A 12 -2.37 -0.98 -2.15
N LEU A 13 -1.47 -0.40 -2.95
CA LEU A 13 -1.48 1.03 -3.25
C LEU A 13 -2.74 1.45 -4.01
N ASP A 14 -3.12 0.69 -5.05
CA ASP A 14 -4.36 0.93 -5.80
C ASP A 14 -5.59 0.83 -4.88
N GLY A 15 -5.59 -0.15 -3.97
CA GLY A 15 -6.66 -0.33 -2.98
C GLY A 15 -6.77 0.84 -2.00
N VAL A 16 -5.66 1.37 -1.50
CA VAL A 16 -5.66 2.56 -0.61
C VAL A 16 -6.18 3.78 -1.36
N ALA A 17 -5.69 4.03 -2.58
CA ALA A 17 -6.05 5.20 -3.37
C ALA A 17 -7.52 5.20 -3.85
N LEU A 18 -8.05 4.04 -4.24
CA LEU A 18 -9.37 3.92 -4.88
C LEU A 18 -10.49 3.47 -3.93
N SER A 19 -10.17 3.01 -2.72
CA SER A 19 -11.17 2.54 -1.78
C SER A 19 -12.09 3.68 -1.32
N THR A 20 -13.40 3.43 -1.32
CA THR A 20 -14.42 4.37 -0.84
C THR A 20 -14.75 4.20 0.65
N ASN A 21 -14.09 3.28 1.35
CA ASN A 21 -14.21 3.18 2.80
C ASN A 21 -13.52 4.39 3.44
N GLY A 22 -14.30 5.35 3.94
CA GLY A 22 -13.81 6.66 4.36
C GLY A 22 -12.93 6.71 5.61
N GLU A 23 -12.82 5.61 6.37
CA GLU A 23 -11.97 5.56 7.56
C GLU A 23 -10.93 4.44 7.45
N ASN A 24 -9.70 4.76 7.84
CA ASN A 24 -8.62 3.81 8.13
C ASN A 24 -7.98 3.05 6.96
N ARG A 25 -8.11 3.55 5.72
CA ARG A 25 -7.48 2.94 4.53
C ARG A 25 -5.96 2.92 4.60
N ALA A 26 -5.32 4.03 5.01
CA ALA A 26 -3.88 4.07 5.24
C ALA A 26 -3.43 3.02 6.26
N GLN A 27 -4.14 2.90 7.39
CA GLN A 27 -3.79 1.92 8.43
C GLN A 27 -3.94 0.48 7.94
N ALA A 28 -5.02 0.17 7.19
CA ALA A 28 -5.20 -1.13 6.57
C ALA A 28 -4.14 -1.44 5.51
N GLY A 29 -3.80 -0.46 4.67
CA GLY A 29 -2.74 -0.57 3.67
C GLY A 29 -1.37 -0.81 4.30
N ALA A 30 -1.03 -0.07 5.35
CA ALA A 30 0.21 -0.23 6.10
C ALA A 30 0.29 -1.61 6.78
N TYR A 31 -0.82 -2.10 7.34
CA TYR A 31 -0.89 -3.45 7.92
C TYR A 31 -0.62 -4.53 6.86
N LEU A 32 -1.32 -4.48 5.72
CA LEU A 32 -1.14 -5.44 4.63
C LEU A 32 0.27 -5.39 4.04
N MET A 33 0.84 -4.19 3.90
CA MET A 33 2.22 -4.03 3.45
C MET A 33 3.23 -4.62 4.43
N GLY A 34 2.98 -4.49 5.74
CA GLY A 34 3.79 -5.12 6.78
C GLY A 34 3.87 -6.64 6.62
N LEU A 35 2.76 -7.29 6.24
CA LEU A 35 2.74 -8.72 5.93
C LEU A 35 3.54 -9.05 4.68
N VAL A 36 3.39 -8.26 3.60
CA VAL A 36 4.17 -8.44 2.36
C VAL A 36 5.67 -8.28 2.60
N VAL A 37 6.08 -7.27 3.39
CA VAL A 37 7.48 -7.09 3.77
C VAL A 37 7.98 -8.26 4.61
N ALA A 38 7.19 -8.75 5.57
CA ALA A 38 7.55 -9.89 6.41
C ALA A 38 7.74 -11.19 5.60
N ASP A 39 6.88 -11.43 4.60
CA ASP A 39 6.99 -12.58 3.70
C ASP A 39 8.18 -12.50 2.72
N ASN A 40 8.74 -11.31 2.53
CA ASN A 40 9.90 -11.06 1.65
C ASN A 40 11.15 -10.65 2.45
N GLN A 41 11.26 -11.13 3.70
CA GLN A 41 12.40 -10.86 4.57
C GLN A 41 13.73 -11.19 3.88
N GLY A 42 14.62 -10.18 3.80
CA GLY A 42 15.93 -10.28 3.16
C GLY A 42 16.03 -9.63 1.78
N GLU A 43 14.91 -9.30 1.13
CA GLU A 43 14.91 -8.58 -0.16
C GLU A 43 14.78 -7.05 -0.01
N LEU A 44 14.33 -6.58 1.16
CA LEU A 44 14.05 -5.18 1.44
C LEU A 44 14.85 -4.71 2.65
N ASP A 45 15.63 -3.65 2.45
CA ASP A 45 16.25 -2.90 3.51
C ASP A 45 15.23 -1.96 4.18
N SER A 46 15.58 -1.45 5.36
CA SER A 46 14.71 -0.55 6.14
C SER A 46 14.34 0.73 5.38
N GLU A 47 15.22 1.22 4.51
CA GLU A 47 14.97 2.43 3.72
C GLU A 47 13.84 2.22 2.71
N LYS A 48 13.83 1.08 2.00
CA LYS A 48 12.74 0.71 1.09
C LYS A 48 11.41 0.53 1.83
N VAL A 49 11.43 -0.02 3.04
CA VAL A 49 10.21 -0.20 3.84
C VAL A 49 9.61 1.15 4.23
N GLU A 50 10.43 2.11 4.66
CA GLU A 50 9.97 3.47 4.99
C GLU A 50 9.47 4.23 3.75
N ALA A 51 10.15 4.07 2.60
CA ALA A 51 9.69 4.65 1.34
C ALA A 51 8.29 4.15 0.95
N ILE A 52 8.02 2.85 1.14
CA ILE A 52 6.71 2.27 0.84
C ILE A 52 5.63 2.80 1.80
N LYS A 53 5.93 2.95 3.10
CA LYS A 53 4.98 3.54 4.06
C LYS A 53 4.60 4.96 3.67
N ALA A 54 5.58 5.79 3.29
CA ALA A 54 5.33 7.14 2.82
C ALA A 54 4.44 7.16 1.57
N ILE A 55 4.63 6.21 0.64
CA ILE A 55 3.77 6.09 -0.55
C ILE A 55 2.33 5.71 -0.18
N ILE A 56 2.13 4.85 0.83
CA ILE A 56 0.79 4.49 1.34
C ILE A 56 0.09 5.70 1.95
N GLU A 57 0.81 6.51 2.74
CA GLU A 57 0.27 7.76 3.30
C GLU A 57 -0.13 8.73 2.18
N MET A 58 0.75 8.94 1.20
CA MET A 58 0.46 9.76 0.02
C MET A 58 -0.73 9.24 -0.79
N ALA A 59 -0.92 7.92 -0.88
CA ALA A 59 -2.06 7.31 -1.58
C ALA A 59 -3.39 7.55 -0.86
N ASP A 60 -3.39 7.63 0.48
CA ASP A 60 -4.59 7.94 1.26
C ASP A 60 -4.97 9.43 1.19
N GLU A 61 -3.98 10.31 1.05
CA GLU A 61 -4.16 11.75 0.86
C GLU A 61 -4.80 12.11 -0.50
N VAL A 62 -4.78 11.20 -1.47
CA VAL A 62 -5.51 11.39 -2.73
C VAL A 62 -7.01 11.34 -2.41
N GLU A 63 -7.73 12.44 -2.70
CA GLU A 63 -9.19 12.42 -2.71
C GLU A 63 -9.62 11.26 -3.63
N SER A 64 -10.21 10.22 -3.03
CA SER A 64 -10.77 9.10 -3.77
C SER A 64 -11.63 9.71 -4.88
N PRO A 65 -11.45 9.32 -6.15
CA PRO A 65 -12.28 9.83 -7.23
C PRO A 65 -13.72 9.38 -6.94
N GLN A 66 -14.49 10.23 -6.27
CA GLN A 66 -15.90 10.01 -6.06
C GLN A 66 -16.52 10.10 -7.44
N PHE A 67 -16.81 8.94 -8.02
CA PHE A 67 -17.61 8.86 -9.23
C PHE A 67 -19.00 9.38 -8.87
N ARG A 68 -19.26 10.65 -9.18
CA ARG A 68 -20.60 11.24 -9.08
C ARG A 68 -21.35 10.89 -10.36
N LEU A 69 -22.36 10.04 -10.23
CA LEU A 69 -23.33 9.71 -11.29
C LEU A 69 -24.25 10.91 -11.59
#